data_AF-A0A7V9UZ71-F1
#
_entry.id   AF-A0A7V9UZ71-F1
#
_cell.length_a   1.000
_cell.length_b   1.000
_cell.length_c   1.000
_cell.angle_alpha   90.00
_cell.angle_beta   90.00
_cell.angle_gamma   90.00
#
_symmetry.space_group_name_H-M   'P 1'
#
loop_
_entity.id
_entity.type
_entity.pdbx_description
1 polymer ?
#
loop_
_entity_poly.entity_id
_entity_poly.type
_entity_poly.pdbx_seq_one_letter_code
_entity_poly.pdbx_strand_id
1 'polypeptide(L)'
;MRSKTSIAAVLTIVAVAAITFGSGVGATTGAGCALPQGTEPARLDPRNFTTRIDNPWWPMRPGSRWVYRETDPEGTKQRVVITVTTKTKRVANGVTARVVHDVVTEDGQFVEVTDDWYAQDKCGNVWYLGEDTKDYENGKVVSTKGSFEAGVDGAQAGVIMPAKPTPGLSYRQEYYAGQVEDRAQIVSLGERAEVPFRYFKTGRVLMTRDLNPLDPKILEFKFYARGIGPVLAIGVSGGSDREELVRYTRGR
;
A
#
# COMPACT_ATOMS: atom_id res chain seq x y z
N MET A 1 -25.97 19.12 11.99
CA MET A 1 -24.69 19.06 11.26
C MET A 1 -23.88 17.95 11.89
N ARG A 2 -23.89 16.75 11.31
CA ARG A 2 -23.10 15.61 11.77
C ARG A 2 -21.95 15.42 10.78
N SER A 3 -20.74 15.37 11.32
CA SER A 3 -19.47 15.10 10.66
C SER A 3 -19.63 13.99 9.63
N LYS A 4 -19.33 14.29 8.36
CA LYS A 4 -19.20 13.29 7.30
C LYS A 4 -17.78 12.76 7.40
N THR A 5 -17.61 11.59 8.01
CA THR A 5 -16.35 10.85 7.91
C THR A 5 -16.40 10.15 6.56
N SER A 6 -15.84 10.75 5.51
CA SER A 6 -15.67 10.08 4.22
C SER A 6 -14.64 8.98 4.41
N ILE A 7 -15.06 7.72 4.36
CA ILE A 7 -14.16 6.57 4.32
C ILE A 7 -13.73 6.46 2.85
N ALA A 8 -12.72 7.25 2.49
CA ALA A 8 -11.76 6.73 1.51
C ALA A 8 -11.15 5.47 2.14
N ALA A 9 -10.74 4.47 1.36
CA ALA A 9 -9.91 3.35 1.78
C ALA A 9 -8.50 3.84 2.15
N VAL A 10 -8.50 4.74 3.12
CA VAL A 10 -7.43 5.29 3.91
C VAL A 10 -7.46 4.45 5.18
N LEU A 11 -6.35 3.76 5.41
CA LEU A 11 -6.06 3.02 6.63
C LEU A 11 -6.43 3.87 7.86
N THR A 12 -7.61 3.63 8.43
CA THR A 12 -8.14 4.47 9.50
C THR A 12 -7.55 4.00 10.83
N ILE A 13 -6.61 4.78 11.36
CA ILE A 13 -5.89 4.52 12.61
C ILE A 13 -6.76 4.86 13.84
N VAL A 14 -7.05 3.89 14.70
CA VAL A 14 -7.58 4.11 16.06
C VAL A 14 -6.49 3.77 17.08
N ALA A 15 -5.89 4.81 17.67
CA ALA A 15 -4.87 4.66 18.71
C ALA A 15 -5.49 4.48 20.10
N VAL A 16 -5.18 3.37 20.79
CA VAL A 16 -5.34 3.22 22.24
C VAL A 16 -4.05 2.66 22.83
N ALA A 17 -3.43 3.43 23.72
CA ALA A 17 -2.13 3.12 24.31
C ALA A 17 -2.23 2.08 25.44
N ALA A 18 -1.39 1.05 25.38
CA ALA A 18 -0.96 0.27 26.53
C ALA A 18 0.50 -0.17 26.37
N ILE A 19 1.33 0.21 27.34
CA ILE A 19 2.79 -0.01 27.38
C ILE A 19 3.06 -1.40 27.98
N THR A 20 3.89 -2.22 27.31
CA THR A 20 4.73 -3.22 27.99
C THR A 20 6.07 -3.40 27.26
N PHE A 21 7.16 -3.39 28.03
CA PHE A 21 8.54 -3.65 27.59
C PHE A 21 8.79 -5.15 27.42
N GLY A 22 9.45 -5.54 26.33
CA GLY A 22 9.94 -6.90 26.12
C GLY A 22 11.24 -6.91 25.32
N SER A 23 12.35 -7.18 26.00
CA SER A 23 13.69 -7.30 25.42
C SER A 23 13.81 -8.58 24.58
N GLY A 24 13.98 -8.44 23.27
CA GLY A 24 14.16 -9.56 22.33
C GLY A 24 15.50 -9.47 21.60
N VAL A 25 16.30 -10.53 21.73
CA VAL A 25 17.66 -10.68 21.21
C VAL A 25 17.67 -10.67 19.68
N GLY A 26 18.39 -9.72 19.09
CA GLY A 26 18.45 -9.54 17.63
C GLY A 26 19.14 -10.71 16.92
N ALA A 27 18.35 -11.49 16.16
CA ALA A 27 18.89 -12.41 15.17
C ALA A 27 19.44 -11.61 13.97
N THR A 28 20.72 -11.81 13.66
CA THR A 28 21.36 -11.32 12.44
C THR A 28 20.95 -12.21 11.26
N THR A 29 19.91 -11.82 10.51
CA THR A 29 19.62 -12.42 9.20
C THR A 29 20.52 -11.78 8.14
N GLY A 30 21.55 -12.52 7.73
CA GLY A 30 22.36 -12.18 6.57
C GLY A 30 21.59 -12.36 5.26
N ALA A 31 21.86 -11.48 4.29
CA ALA A 31 21.82 -11.67 2.83
C ALA A 31 20.65 -12.44 2.15
N GLY A 32 19.53 -12.69 2.81
CA GLY A 32 18.40 -13.44 2.25
C GLY A 32 17.31 -12.56 1.64
N CYS A 33 16.60 -13.08 0.64
CA CYS A 33 15.39 -12.47 0.05
C CYS A 33 14.12 -12.77 0.86
N ALA A 34 14.25 -13.03 2.17
CA ALA A 34 13.13 -13.36 3.04
C ALA A 34 12.28 -12.11 3.32
N LEU A 35 10.96 -12.28 3.33
CA LEU A 35 10.03 -11.18 3.59
C LEU A 35 9.70 -11.11 5.09
N PRO A 36 9.48 -9.91 5.64
CA PRO A 36 9.00 -9.77 7.01
C PRO A 36 7.58 -10.34 7.12
N GLN A 37 7.33 -11.13 8.16
CA GLN A 37 6.00 -11.73 8.43
C GLN A 37 5.42 -11.35 9.79
N GLY A 38 6.27 -10.97 10.76
CA GLY A 38 5.89 -10.64 12.12
C GLY A 38 6.32 -9.23 12.53
N THR A 39 6.59 -9.05 13.82
CA THR A 39 6.96 -7.76 14.40
C THR A 39 8.45 -7.44 14.30
N GLU A 40 9.26 -8.46 13.99
CA GLU A 40 10.71 -8.33 13.92
C GLU A 40 11.18 -7.29 12.87
N PRO A 41 12.16 -6.44 13.23
CA PRO A 41 12.73 -5.47 12.30
C PRO A 41 13.30 -6.10 11.03
N ALA A 42 12.83 -5.62 9.87
CA ALA A 42 13.49 -5.89 8.60
C ALA A 42 14.83 -5.13 8.53
N ARG A 43 15.96 -5.86 8.54
CA ARG A 43 17.29 -5.26 8.38
C ARG A 43 17.57 -4.96 6.91
N LEU A 44 17.33 -3.72 6.51
CA LEU A 44 17.55 -3.25 5.13
C LEU A 44 18.95 -2.67 4.98
N ASP A 45 19.68 -3.10 3.95
CA ASP A 45 20.89 -2.41 3.50
C ASP A 45 20.52 -1.51 2.32
N PRO A 46 20.56 -0.17 2.46
CA PRO A 46 20.18 0.77 1.41
C PRO A 46 20.86 0.55 0.05
N ARG A 47 22.05 -0.05 0.02
CA ARG A 47 22.79 -0.34 -1.23
C ARG A 47 22.15 -1.45 -2.06
N ASN A 48 21.27 -2.26 -1.46
CA ASN A 48 20.54 -3.31 -2.15
C ASN A 48 19.22 -2.81 -2.77
N PHE A 49 18.94 -1.50 -2.75
CA PHE A 49 17.70 -0.92 -3.23
C PHE A 49 17.87 -0.03 -4.46
N THR A 50 16.83 0.06 -5.27
CA THR A 50 16.75 0.92 -6.45
C THR A 50 15.37 1.58 -6.57
N THR A 51 15.35 2.77 -7.18
CA THR A 51 14.12 3.47 -7.55
C THR A 51 13.60 3.08 -8.94
N ARG A 52 14.31 2.18 -9.65
CA ARG A 52 13.83 1.53 -10.88
C ARG A 52 13.03 0.28 -10.50
N ILE A 53 11.72 0.46 -10.34
CA ILE A 53 10.80 -0.59 -9.93
C ILE A 53 10.21 -1.26 -11.18
N ASP A 54 10.71 -2.46 -11.50
CA ASP A 54 10.31 -3.26 -12.66
C ASP A 54 9.69 -4.61 -12.30
N ASN A 55 9.26 -4.77 -11.04
CA ASN A 55 8.51 -5.93 -10.57
C ASN A 55 7.39 -6.31 -11.57
N PRO A 56 7.29 -7.58 -12.01
CA PRO A 56 6.36 -7.97 -13.06
C PRO A 56 4.88 -7.77 -12.70
N TRP A 57 4.54 -7.74 -11.42
CA TRP A 57 3.17 -7.57 -10.95
C TRP A 57 2.83 -6.11 -10.76
N TRP A 58 3.77 -5.28 -10.27
CA TRP A 58 3.53 -3.85 -10.06
C TRP A 58 4.73 -2.99 -10.48
N PRO A 59 4.91 -2.77 -11.80
CA PRO A 59 5.98 -1.92 -12.30
C PRO A 59 5.64 -0.43 -12.12
N MET A 60 6.51 0.32 -11.43
CA MET A 60 6.33 1.75 -11.18
C MET A 60 7.33 2.58 -12.00
N ARG A 61 7.08 2.65 -13.32
CA ARG A 61 7.85 3.51 -14.22
C ARG A 61 7.43 4.97 -14.04
N PRO A 62 8.35 5.94 -14.00
CA PRO A 62 7.99 7.35 -13.97
C PRO A 62 6.98 7.72 -15.08
N GLY A 63 5.93 8.44 -14.71
CA GLY A 63 4.80 8.77 -15.58
C GLY A 63 3.73 7.68 -15.69
N SER A 64 3.92 6.50 -15.09
CA SER A 64 2.81 5.54 -14.94
C SER A 64 1.71 6.19 -14.11
N ARG A 65 0.48 6.00 -14.56
CA ARG A 65 -0.69 6.63 -13.96
C ARG A 65 -1.87 5.68 -13.94
N TRP A 66 -2.50 5.58 -12.78
CA TRP A 66 -3.75 4.87 -12.58
C TRP A 66 -4.84 5.87 -12.22
N VAL A 67 -6.06 5.57 -12.66
CA VAL A 67 -7.26 6.29 -12.28
C VAL A 67 -8.26 5.25 -11.84
N TYR A 68 -8.70 5.35 -10.59
CA TYR A 68 -9.69 4.47 -10.02
C TYR A 68 -11.00 5.21 -9.76
N ARG A 69 -12.05 4.42 -9.62
CA ARG A 69 -13.27 4.81 -8.96
C ARG A 69 -13.37 3.97 -7.70
N GLU A 70 -13.61 4.63 -6.59
CA GLU A 70 -13.88 3.99 -5.32
C GLU A 70 -15.32 4.24 -4.91
N THR A 71 -15.91 3.29 -4.20
CA THR A 71 -17.22 3.43 -3.57
C THR A 71 -17.15 2.90 -2.15
N ASP A 72 -17.46 3.74 -1.18
CA ASP A 72 -17.48 3.40 0.25
C ASP A 72 -18.76 2.61 0.62
N PRO A 73 -18.91 2.11 1.86
CA PRO A 73 -20.10 1.39 2.30
C PRO A 73 -21.40 2.19 2.22
N GLU A 74 -21.30 3.52 2.39
CA GLU A 74 -22.41 4.46 2.31
C GLU A 74 -22.81 4.80 0.86
N GLY A 75 -22.02 4.35 -0.13
CA GLY A 75 -22.25 4.58 -1.55
C GLY A 75 -21.66 5.89 -2.07
N THR A 76 -20.88 6.61 -1.26
CA THR A 76 -20.10 7.77 -1.68
C THR A 76 -19.09 7.35 -2.73
N LYS A 77 -18.94 8.16 -3.78
CA LYS A 77 -18.05 7.84 -4.90
C LYS A 77 -16.86 8.77 -4.89
N GLN A 78 -15.69 8.17 -4.89
CA GLN A 78 -14.44 8.90 -4.95
C GLN A 78 -13.67 8.54 -6.21
N ARG A 79 -12.79 9.45 -6.59
CA ARG A 79 -11.89 9.31 -7.72
C ARG A 79 -10.46 9.42 -7.23
N VAL A 80 -9.72 8.33 -7.36
CA VAL A 80 -8.33 8.18 -6.95
C VAL A 80 -7.41 8.29 -8.16
N VAL A 81 -6.27 8.96 -8.00
CA VAL A 81 -5.27 9.15 -9.06
C VAL A 81 -3.87 8.95 -8.53
N ILE A 82 -3.31 7.82 -8.91
CA ILE A 82 -1.95 7.47 -8.57
C ILE A 82 -1.03 7.83 -9.73
N THR A 83 0.06 8.54 -9.46
CA THR A 83 1.06 8.94 -10.45
C THR A 83 2.47 8.66 -9.96
N VAL A 84 3.20 7.80 -10.67
CA VAL A 84 4.64 7.61 -10.41
C VAL A 84 5.38 8.85 -10.88
N THR A 85 6.04 9.56 -9.96
CA THR A 85 6.75 10.80 -10.30
C THR A 85 8.19 10.52 -10.75
N THR A 86 8.89 11.55 -11.25
CA THR A 86 10.34 11.49 -11.45
C THR A 86 11.13 11.81 -10.16
N LYS A 87 10.45 12.28 -9.11
CA LYS A 87 11.06 12.62 -7.82
C LYS A 87 11.45 11.36 -7.05
N THR A 88 12.43 11.54 -6.17
CA THR A 88 12.90 10.55 -5.22
C THR A 88 13.07 11.19 -3.85
N LYS A 89 12.88 10.41 -2.78
CA LYS A 89 13.12 10.83 -1.40
C LYS A 89 14.12 9.88 -0.76
N ARG A 90 15.05 10.41 0.06
CA ARG A 90 15.84 9.59 0.97
C ARG A 90 15.08 9.44 2.29
N VAL A 91 14.67 8.22 2.60
CA VAL A 91 13.92 7.85 3.80
C VAL A 91 14.87 7.75 5.00
N ALA A 92 14.36 7.94 6.22
CA ALA A 92 15.13 7.94 7.47
C ALA A 92 15.94 6.65 7.70
N ASN A 93 15.42 5.48 7.26
CA ASN A 93 16.18 4.21 7.27
C ASN A 93 17.33 4.15 6.25
N GLY A 94 17.56 5.22 5.47
CA GLY A 94 18.67 5.38 4.54
C GLY A 94 18.36 4.99 3.08
N VAL A 95 17.25 4.30 2.81
CA VAL A 95 16.85 3.87 1.46
C VAL A 95 16.41 5.09 0.64
N THR A 96 16.84 5.15 -0.63
CA THR A 96 16.30 6.13 -1.58
C THR A 96 15.10 5.52 -2.31
N ALA A 97 13.95 6.19 -2.19
CA ALA A 97 12.66 5.75 -2.69
C ALA A 97 12.18 6.58 -3.88
N ARG A 98 11.40 5.95 -4.75
CA ARG A 98 10.55 6.59 -5.75
C ARG A 98 9.34 7.21 -5.05
N VAL A 99 9.07 8.49 -5.34
CA VAL A 99 7.83 9.15 -4.89
C VAL A 99 6.71 8.82 -5.87
N VAL A 100 5.61 8.28 -5.35
CA VAL A 100 4.35 8.08 -6.06
C VAL A 100 3.33 9.02 -5.43
N HIS A 101 2.67 9.81 -6.26
CA HIS A 101 1.73 10.83 -5.82
C HIS A 101 0.30 10.33 -6.00
N ASP A 102 -0.43 10.21 -4.90
CA ASP A 102 -1.84 9.85 -4.86
C ASP A 102 -2.72 11.06 -4.51
N VAL A 103 -3.87 11.14 -5.16
CA VAL A 103 -4.86 12.19 -4.98
C VAL A 103 -6.25 11.56 -5.00
N VAL A 104 -6.93 11.65 -3.86
CA VAL A 104 -8.32 11.25 -3.69
C VAL A 104 -9.21 12.49 -3.81
N THR A 105 -10.26 12.38 -4.61
CA THR A 105 -11.25 13.45 -4.78
C THR A 105 -12.68 12.96 -4.66
N GLU A 106 -13.52 13.77 -4.04
CA GLU A 106 -14.97 13.59 -3.91
C GLU A 106 -15.64 14.86 -4.45
N ASP A 107 -16.58 14.72 -5.39
CA ASP A 107 -17.24 15.85 -6.06
C ASP A 107 -16.28 16.95 -6.59
N GLY A 108 -15.08 16.54 -7.01
CA GLY A 108 -14.02 17.42 -7.52
C GLY A 108 -13.23 18.17 -6.46
N GLN A 109 -13.49 17.94 -5.17
CA GLN A 109 -12.73 18.48 -4.05
C GLN A 109 -11.72 17.45 -3.54
N PHE A 110 -10.58 17.91 -3.03
CA PHE A 110 -9.61 17.01 -2.41
C PHE A 110 -10.18 16.45 -1.12
N VAL A 111 -10.05 15.12 -0.98
CA VAL A 111 -10.27 14.38 0.27
C VAL A 111 -8.93 14.08 0.90
N GLU A 112 -8.00 13.56 0.09
CA GLU A 112 -6.65 13.23 0.54
C GLU A 112 -5.63 13.50 -0.57
N VAL A 113 -4.42 13.90 -0.17
CA VAL A 113 -3.25 13.95 -1.04
C VAL A 113 -2.08 13.30 -0.33
N THR A 114 -1.47 12.31 -0.97
CA THR A 114 -0.43 11.47 -0.37
C THR A 114 0.78 11.37 -1.29
N ASP A 115 1.98 11.49 -0.71
CA ASP A 115 3.23 11.16 -1.38
C ASP A 115 3.80 9.87 -0.78
N ASP A 116 3.59 8.76 -1.47
CA ASP A 116 4.07 7.41 -1.11
C ASP A 116 5.52 7.17 -1.51
N TRP A 117 6.25 6.39 -0.71
CA TRP A 117 7.65 6.08 -0.96
C TRP A 117 7.88 4.59 -1.18
N TYR A 118 8.22 4.23 -2.42
CA TYR A 118 8.50 2.84 -2.79
C TYR A 118 9.94 2.64 -3.25
N ALA A 119 10.51 1.46 -2.98
CA ALA A 119 11.76 1.04 -3.60
C ALA A 119 11.74 -0.45 -3.90
N GLN A 120 12.54 -0.89 -4.87
CA GLN A 120 12.69 -2.32 -5.17
C GLN A 120 14.04 -2.80 -4.64
N ASP A 121 14.05 -3.93 -3.94
CA ASP A 121 15.28 -4.57 -3.50
C ASP A 121 15.96 -5.37 -4.65
N LYS A 122 17.19 -5.82 -4.41
CA LYS A 122 17.96 -6.65 -5.36
C LYS A 122 17.32 -8.01 -5.67
N CYS A 123 16.38 -8.45 -4.85
CA CYS A 123 15.63 -9.69 -5.05
C CYS A 123 14.39 -9.49 -5.93
N GLY A 124 14.00 -8.23 -6.16
CA GLY A 124 12.85 -7.83 -6.96
C GLY A 124 11.58 -7.54 -6.15
N ASN A 125 11.65 -7.54 -4.81
CA ASN A 125 10.49 -7.22 -3.97
C ASN A 125 10.29 -5.71 -3.96
N VAL A 126 9.03 -5.27 -4.03
CA VAL A 126 8.68 -3.85 -3.89
C VAL A 126 8.35 -3.58 -2.43
N TRP A 127 9.10 -2.66 -1.84
CA TRP A 127 8.98 -2.24 -0.46
C TRP A 127 8.23 -0.91 -0.39
N TYR A 128 7.37 -0.80 0.62
CA TYR A 128 6.71 0.43 1.01
C TYR A 128 7.40 0.98 2.26
N LEU A 129 7.89 2.22 2.15
CA LEU A 129 8.84 2.82 3.08
C LEU A 129 8.21 3.95 3.91
N GLY A 130 6.94 4.29 3.65
CA GLY A 130 6.23 5.38 4.29
C GLY A 130 5.46 6.26 3.32
N GLU A 131 4.77 7.22 3.90
CA GLU A 131 3.91 8.20 3.25
C GLU A 131 3.93 9.56 3.97
N ASP A 132 3.70 10.62 3.20
CA ASP A 132 3.30 11.94 3.70
C ASP A 132 1.88 12.23 3.22
N THR A 133 0.92 12.02 4.12
CA THR A 133 -0.52 12.03 3.88
C THR A 133 -1.15 13.31 4.42
N LYS A 134 -2.07 13.90 3.66
CA LYS A 134 -2.80 15.12 4.04
C LYS A 134 -4.28 14.96 3.74
N ASP A 135 -5.09 14.99 4.79
CA ASP A 135 -6.55 15.02 4.70
C ASP A 135 -7.04 16.45 4.51
N TYR A 136 -8.05 16.63 3.67
CA TYR A 136 -8.62 17.92 3.33
C TYR A 136 -10.10 17.98 3.71
N GLU A 137 -10.50 19.10 4.31
CA GLU A 137 -11.90 19.51 4.40
C GLU A 137 -12.02 20.95 3.91
N ASN A 138 -13.00 21.22 3.04
CA ASN A 138 -13.24 22.56 2.49
C ASN A 138 -11.98 23.21 1.88
N GLY A 139 -11.14 22.39 1.23
CA GLY A 139 -9.90 22.82 0.59
C GLY A 139 -8.75 23.18 1.54
N LYS A 140 -8.85 22.85 2.82
CA LYS A 140 -7.79 23.07 3.82
C LYS A 140 -7.33 21.73 4.39
N VAL A 141 -6.02 21.61 4.64
CA VAL A 141 -5.47 20.47 5.35
C VAL A 141 -6.00 20.49 6.79
N VAL A 142 -6.65 19.41 7.20
CA VAL A 142 -7.20 19.24 8.56
C VAL A 142 -6.44 18.18 9.37
N SER A 143 -5.74 17.27 8.70
CA SER A 143 -5.02 16.18 9.34
C SER A 143 -3.86 15.73 8.46
N THR A 144 -2.82 15.20 9.11
CA THR A 144 -1.73 14.45 8.46
C THR A 144 -1.57 13.07 9.10
N LYS A 145 -2.61 12.61 9.82
CA LYS A 145 -2.67 11.26 10.38
C LYS A 145 -2.64 10.27 9.22
N GLY A 146 -1.97 9.14 9.39
CA GLY A 146 -1.61 8.23 8.29
C GLY A 146 -0.10 8.28 8.02
N SER A 147 0.44 9.49 7.86
CA SER A 147 1.86 9.71 7.59
C SER A 147 2.78 8.91 8.51
N PHE A 148 3.67 8.12 7.93
CA PHE A 148 4.73 7.43 8.65
C PHE A 148 5.99 7.35 7.79
N GLU A 149 7.14 7.20 8.42
CA GLU A 149 8.42 7.07 7.72
C GLU A 149 9.27 5.97 8.34
N ALA A 150 9.65 4.97 7.54
CA ALA A 150 10.48 3.87 8.03
C ALA A 150 11.80 4.39 8.62
N GLY A 151 12.08 4.04 9.89
CA GLY A 151 13.22 4.52 10.66
C GLY A 151 12.92 5.71 11.57
N VAL A 152 11.69 6.23 11.58
CA VAL A 152 11.20 7.25 12.53
C VAL A 152 10.30 6.59 13.56
N ASP A 153 10.49 6.89 14.85
CA ASP A 153 9.63 6.46 15.97
C ASP A 153 9.28 4.95 16.03
N GLY A 154 10.17 4.11 15.47
CA GLY A 154 9.98 2.66 15.44
C GLY A 154 9.14 2.15 14.26
N ALA A 155 8.66 3.03 13.37
CA ALA A 155 8.03 2.64 12.12
C ALA A 155 9.02 1.88 11.23
N GLN A 156 8.54 0.81 10.62
CA GLN A 156 9.33 -0.09 9.80
C GLN A 156 8.71 -0.22 8.42
N ALA A 157 9.57 -0.36 7.42
CA ALA A 157 9.15 -0.69 6.08
C ALA A 157 8.52 -2.09 6.02
N GLY A 158 7.62 -2.28 5.07
CA GLY A 158 7.12 -3.59 4.68
C GLY A 158 7.15 -3.78 3.17
N VAL A 159 6.60 -4.91 2.74
CA VAL A 159 6.62 -5.34 1.34
C VAL A 159 5.22 -5.17 0.78
N ILE A 160 5.08 -4.38 -0.29
CA ILE A 160 3.78 -4.21 -0.95
C ILE A 160 3.58 -5.23 -2.07
N MET A 161 4.65 -5.74 -2.68
CA MET A 161 4.57 -6.78 -3.71
C MET A 161 5.84 -7.66 -3.75
N PRO A 162 5.73 -8.97 -3.45
CA PRO A 162 6.83 -9.91 -3.59
C PRO A 162 7.34 -10.04 -5.03
N ALA A 163 8.63 -10.35 -5.19
CA ALA A 163 9.24 -10.64 -6.50
C ALA A 163 8.69 -11.94 -7.13
N LYS A 164 8.48 -12.94 -6.26
CA LYS A 164 8.07 -14.30 -6.61
C LYS A 164 6.86 -14.69 -5.76
N PRO A 165 5.68 -14.10 -6.03
CA PRO A 165 4.50 -14.43 -5.26
C PRO A 165 4.11 -15.89 -5.50
N THR A 166 3.77 -16.59 -4.44
CA THR A 166 3.31 -17.98 -4.45
C THR A 166 2.13 -18.12 -3.50
N PRO A 167 1.04 -18.83 -3.86
CA PRO A 167 -0.08 -19.06 -2.95
C PRO A 167 0.38 -19.51 -1.55
N GLY A 168 -0.19 -18.91 -0.51
CA GLY A 168 0.16 -19.13 0.89
C GLY A 168 1.30 -18.25 1.41
N LEU A 169 2.06 -17.56 0.56
CA LEU A 169 3.11 -16.63 0.98
C LEU A 169 2.48 -15.43 1.71
N SER A 170 2.73 -15.34 3.01
CA SER A 170 2.36 -14.19 3.83
C SER A 170 3.54 -13.24 4.02
N TYR A 171 3.23 -11.96 4.16
CA TYR A 171 4.18 -10.90 4.41
C TYR A 171 3.49 -9.71 5.06
N ARG A 172 4.28 -8.83 5.66
CA ARG A 172 3.82 -7.58 6.26
C ARG A 172 3.97 -6.44 5.26
N GLN A 173 2.92 -5.65 5.08
CA GLN A 173 2.91 -4.48 4.20
C GLN A 173 3.43 -3.24 4.92
N GLU A 174 3.08 -3.08 6.19
CA GLU A 174 3.45 -1.94 7.03
C GLU A 174 3.62 -2.35 8.49
N TYR A 175 4.39 -1.57 9.25
CA TYR A 175 4.47 -1.77 10.69
C TYR A 175 4.90 -0.55 11.46
N TYR A 176 3.99 -0.09 12.30
CA TYR A 176 4.23 0.82 13.37
C TYR A 176 3.36 0.34 14.54
N ALA A 177 4.02 -0.22 15.56
CA ALA A 177 3.35 -0.96 16.62
C ALA A 177 2.16 -0.20 17.23
N GLY A 178 0.97 -0.83 17.18
CA GLY A 178 -0.27 -0.24 17.68
C GLY A 178 -0.82 0.95 16.87
N GLN A 179 -0.24 1.25 15.69
CA GLN A 179 -0.71 2.30 14.78
C GLN A 179 -1.13 1.69 13.43
N VAL A 180 -0.23 0.97 12.75
CA VAL A 180 -0.47 0.25 11.49
C VAL A 180 0.30 -1.06 11.49
N GLU A 181 -0.34 -2.18 11.13
CA GLU A 181 0.30 -3.50 11.18
C GLU A 181 -0.12 -4.41 10.01
N ASP A 182 -0.46 -3.81 8.87
CA ASP A 182 -1.11 -4.52 7.77
C ASP A 182 -0.29 -5.66 7.20
N ARG A 183 -1.01 -6.72 6.85
CA ARG A 183 -0.44 -7.96 6.33
C ARG A 183 -1.18 -8.38 5.10
N ALA A 184 -0.45 -8.96 4.16
CA ALA A 184 -1.03 -9.60 3.01
C ALA A 184 -0.60 -11.07 2.92
N GLN A 185 -1.47 -11.87 2.34
CA GLN A 185 -1.17 -13.22 1.90
C GLN A 185 -1.51 -13.39 0.44
N ILE A 186 -0.62 -13.99 -0.35
CA ILE A 186 -0.93 -14.40 -1.71
C ILE A 186 -1.96 -15.53 -1.66
N VAL A 187 -3.13 -15.33 -2.25
CA VAL A 187 -4.20 -16.33 -2.33
C VAL A 187 -4.08 -17.13 -3.62
N SER A 188 -3.93 -16.44 -4.75
CA SER A 188 -3.98 -17.04 -6.08
C SER A 188 -3.15 -16.23 -7.08
N LEU A 189 -2.71 -16.89 -8.15
CA LEU A 189 -2.05 -16.27 -9.32
C LEU A 189 -2.86 -16.46 -10.61
N GLY A 190 -4.05 -17.06 -10.48
CA GLY A 190 -4.86 -17.56 -11.59
C GLY A 190 -6.19 -16.84 -11.77
N GLU A 191 -6.44 -15.76 -11.04
CA GLU A 191 -7.77 -15.16 -10.98
C GLU A 191 -8.20 -14.48 -12.29
N ARG A 192 -9.46 -14.05 -12.29
CA ARG A 192 -10.07 -13.17 -13.28
C ARG A 192 -10.53 -11.90 -12.58
N ALA A 193 -10.48 -10.78 -13.28
CA ALA A 193 -11.01 -9.51 -12.79
C ALA A 193 -11.70 -8.77 -13.93
N GLU A 194 -12.86 -8.21 -13.66
CA GLU A 194 -13.57 -7.31 -14.56
C GLU A 194 -13.71 -5.96 -13.89
N VAL A 195 -13.25 -4.92 -14.57
CA VAL A 195 -13.27 -3.53 -14.13
C VAL A 195 -13.50 -2.63 -15.33
N PRO A 196 -13.89 -1.36 -15.14
CA PRO A 196 -14.18 -0.45 -16.26
C PRO A 196 -13.04 -0.30 -17.26
N PHE A 197 -11.78 -0.45 -16.85
CA PHE A 197 -10.64 -0.43 -17.77
C PHE A 197 -10.67 -1.56 -18.79
N ARG A 198 -10.94 -2.81 -18.35
CA ARG A 198 -11.12 -4.02 -19.19
C ARG A 198 -11.34 -5.27 -18.34
N TYR A 199 -11.70 -6.35 -19.04
CA TYR A 199 -11.63 -7.72 -18.53
C TYR A 199 -10.21 -8.31 -18.56
N PHE A 200 -9.79 -8.94 -17.46
CA PHE A 200 -8.53 -9.67 -17.32
C PHE A 200 -8.79 -11.18 -17.25
N LYS A 201 -8.23 -11.90 -18.24
CA LYS A 201 -8.37 -13.36 -18.35
C LYS A 201 -7.54 -14.10 -17.29
N THR A 202 -7.96 -15.34 -17.03
CA THR A 202 -7.30 -16.32 -16.14
C THR A 202 -5.79 -16.41 -16.37
N GLY A 203 -5.03 -16.61 -15.29
CA GLY A 203 -3.57 -16.77 -15.33
C GLY A 203 -2.80 -15.45 -15.49
N ARG A 204 -3.48 -14.30 -15.36
CA ARG A 204 -2.85 -12.97 -15.42
C ARG A 204 -3.14 -12.09 -14.22
N VAL A 205 -3.91 -12.59 -13.25
CA VAL A 205 -4.34 -11.84 -12.07
C VAL A 205 -3.87 -12.55 -10.81
N LEU A 206 -3.05 -11.85 -10.04
CA LEU A 206 -2.69 -12.23 -8.68
C LEU A 206 -3.74 -11.68 -7.74
N MET A 207 -4.09 -12.45 -6.72
CA MET A 207 -5.01 -12.05 -5.66
C MET A 207 -4.30 -12.14 -4.32
N THR A 208 -4.40 -11.07 -3.54
CA THR A 208 -3.97 -11.03 -2.13
C THR A 208 -5.20 -10.98 -1.24
N ARG A 209 -5.04 -11.53 -0.04
CA ARG A 209 -5.91 -11.26 1.11
C ARG A 209 -5.16 -10.32 2.03
N ASP A 210 -5.71 -9.15 2.26
CA ASP A 210 -5.13 -8.11 3.09
C ASP A 210 -5.91 -8.04 4.41
N LEU A 211 -5.17 -7.93 5.51
CA LEU A 211 -5.66 -8.07 6.88
C LEU A 211 -5.06 -6.96 7.75
N ASN A 212 -5.88 -6.39 8.62
CA ASN A 212 -5.44 -5.47 9.66
C ASN A 212 -5.46 -6.18 11.03
N PRO A 213 -4.30 -6.50 11.64
CA PRO A 213 -4.26 -7.11 12.97
C PRO A 213 -4.87 -6.25 14.09
N LEU A 214 -4.91 -4.93 13.91
CA LEU A 214 -5.49 -3.99 14.88
C LEU A 214 -7.02 -3.89 14.74
N ASP A 215 -7.56 -4.18 13.55
CA ASP A 215 -8.99 -4.40 13.33
C ASP A 215 -9.26 -5.72 12.57
N PRO A 216 -9.34 -6.86 13.30
CA PRO A 216 -9.47 -8.18 12.69
C PRO A 216 -10.75 -8.41 11.90
N LYS A 217 -11.72 -7.48 11.99
CA LYS A 217 -12.96 -7.56 11.21
C LYS A 217 -12.76 -7.07 9.79
N ILE A 218 -11.74 -6.25 9.54
CA ILE A 218 -11.42 -5.72 8.22
C ILE A 218 -10.67 -6.79 7.43
N LEU A 219 -11.25 -7.17 6.30
CA LEU A 219 -10.64 -8.08 5.34
C LEU A 219 -10.93 -7.58 3.93
N GLU A 220 -9.87 -7.44 3.15
CA GLU A 220 -9.93 -7.03 1.76
C GLU A 220 -9.29 -8.07 0.86
N PHE A 221 -9.80 -8.20 -0.36
CA PHE A 221 -9.09 -8.85 -1.45
C PHE A 221 -8.63 -7.81 -2.48
N LYS A 222 -7.32 -7.77 -2.74
CA LYS A 222 -6.76 -6.96 -3.83
C LYS A 222 -6.35 -7.85 -5.00
N PHE A 223 -6.60 -7.38 -6.21
CA PHE A 223 -6.31 -8.07 -7.46
C PHE A 223 -5.31 -7.25 -8.27
N TYR A 224 -4.28 -7.92 -8.78
CA TYR A 224 -3.17 -7.31 -9.48
C TYR A 224 -3.02 -7.93 -10.86
N ALA A 225 -3.05 -7.12 -11.91
CA ALA A 225 -2.79 -7.58 -13.27
C ALA A 225 -1.31 -7.45 -13.61
N ARG A 226 -0.72 -8.52 -14.14
CA ARG A 226 0.70 -8.53 -14.55
C ARG A 226 1.02 -7.38 -15.52
N GLY A 227 2.06 -6.61 -15.20
CA GLY A 227 2.53 -5.44 -15.95
C GLY A 227 1.74 -4.16 -15.70
N ILE A 228 0.73 -4.20 -14.83
CA ILE A 228 -0.16 -3.07 -14.52
C ILE A 228 -0.19 -2.75 -13.03
N GLY A 229 -0.17 -3.74 -12.13
CA GLY A 229 -0.34 -3.48 -10.69
C GLY A 229 -1.80 -3.68 -10.25
N PRO A 230 -2.25 -3.03 -9.16
CA PRO A 230 -3.58 -3.20 -8.61
C PRO A 230 -4.64 -2.76 -9.63
N VAL A 231 -5.66 -3.59 -9.81
CA VAL A 231 -6.76 -3.35 -10.74
C VAL A 231 -8.12 -3.33 -10.06
N LEU A 232 -8.25 -4.00 -8.91
CA LEU A 232 -9.50 -4.14 -8.18
C LEU A 232 -9.20 -4.41 -6.70
N ALA A 233 -9.93 -3.75 -5.81
CA ALA A 233 -9.97 -4.06 -4.38
C ALA A 233 -11.43 -4.22 -3.93
N ILE A 234 -11.69 -5.16 -3.03
CA ILE A 234 -13.03 -5.47 -2.51
C ILE A 234 -12.95 -5.74 -1.01
N GLY A 235 -13.62 -4.90 -0.22
CA GLY A 235 -13.92 -5.16 1.19
C GLY A 235 -14.95 -6.28 1.32
N VAL A 236 -14.64 -7.32 2.09
CA VAL A 236 -15.51 -8.51 2.26
C VAL A 236 -16.05 -8.62 3.68
N SER A 237 -15.33 -8.10 4.65
CA SER A 237 -15.74 -8.05 6.05
C SER A 237 -15.26 -6.72 6.65
N GLY A 238 -16.08 -6.11 7.50
CA GLY A 238 -15.79 -4.80 8.10
C GLY A 238 -16.17 -3.60 7.21
N GLY A 239 -16.48 -3.84 5.93
CA GLY A 239 -16.91 -2.84 4.94
C GLY A 239 -17.50 -3.52 3.69
N SER A 240 -17.91 -2.73 2.71
CA SER A 240 -18.33 -3.19 1.37
C SER A 240 -17.67 -2.38 0.25
N ASP A 241 -16.51 -1.83 0.57
CA ASP A 241 -15.78 -0.88 -0.23
C ASP A 241 -15.30 -1.55 -1.51
N ARG A 242 -15.30 -0.79 -2.59
CA ARG A 242 -14.88 -1.31 -3.89
C ARG A 242 -14.09 -0.25 -4.63
N GLU A 243 -12.84 -0.58 -4.94
CA GLU A 243 -11.98 0.24 -5.79
C GLU A 243 -11.77 -0.46 -7.14
N GLU A 244 -12.09 0.21 -8.24
CA GLU A 244 -11.98 -0.35 -9.58
C GLU A 244 -11.13 0.51 -10.50
N LEU A 245 -10.19 -0.12 -11.21
CA LEU A 245 -9.38 0.57 -12.21
C LEU A 245 -10.25 1.01 -13.39
N VAL A 246 -10.27 2.31 -13.62
CA VAL A 246 -10.94 2.95 -14.76
C VAL A 246 -9.98 3.15 -15.92
N ARG A 247 -8.74 3.56 -15.63
CA ARG A 247 -7.73 3.81 -16.67
C ARG A 247 -6.33 3.58 -16.14
N TYR A 248 -5.52 2.89 -16.94
CA TYR A 248 -4.07 2.83 -16.75
C TYR A 248 -3.33 3.40 -17.95
N THR A 249 -2.31 4.22 -17.67
CA THR A 249 -1.35 4.71 -18.67
C THR A 249 0.05 4.32 -18.20
N ARG A 250 0.79 3.60 -19.03
CA ARG A 250 2.16 3.20 -18.71
C ARG A 250 3.11 4.38 -18.89
N GLY A 251 3.98 4.59 -17.90
CA GLY A 251 5.08 5.55 -17.96
C GLY A 251 6.16 5.17 -18.97
N ARG A 252 6.96 6.16 -19.39
CA ARG A 252 8.06 5.97 -20.34
C ARG A 252 9.29 5.42 -19.60
#